data_AF-A0A7X7LWD7-F1
#
_entry.id   AF-A0A7X7LWD7-F1
#
_cell.length_a   1.000
_cell.length_b   1.000
_cell.length_c   1.000
_cell.angle_alpha   90.00
_cell.angle_beta   90.00
_cell.angle_gamma   90.00
#
_symmetry.space_group_name_H-M   'P 1'
#
loop_
_entity.id
_entity.type
_entity.pdbx_description
1 polymer ?
#
loop_
_entity_poly.entity_id
_entity_poly.type
_entity_poly.pdbx_seq_one_letter_code
_entity_poly.pdbx_strand_id
1 'polypeptide(L)' 'MSSPSTFELAELRRCPSCERWGGARRLGADGVAIELDPANDRGRCNEGPWHGSLRGPRNACGQWKPWIEIAPAVEGR' A
#
# COMPACT_ATOMS: atom_id res chain seq x y z
N MET A 1 16.30 -8.60 -20.53
CA MET A 1 16.75 -8.16 -19.20
C MET A 1 15.76 -7.10 -18.76
N SER A 2 14.83 -7.43 -17.86
CA SER A 2 13.78 -6.50 -17.43
C SER A 2 14.41 -5.36 -16.63
N SER A 3 14.12 -4.12 -17.00
CA SER A 3 14.55 -2.91 -16.29
C SER A 3 14.21 -3.02 -14.79
N PRO A 4 15.04 -2.47 -13.88
CA PRO A 4 14.69 -2.46 -12.48
C PRO A 4 13.47 -1.56 -12.28
N SER A 5 12.33 -2.17 -11.94
CA SER A 5 11.15 -1.45 -11.47
C SER A 5 11.54 -0.54 -10.30
N THR A 6 11.34 0.76 -10.45
CA THR A 6 11.75 1.80 -9.48
C THR A 6 10.73 1.96 -8.36
N PHE A 7 10.19 0.84 -7.87
CA PHE A 7 9.13 0.83 -6.85
C PHE A 7 9.59 0.03 -5.62
N GLU A 8 9.15 0.43 -4.45
CA GLU A 8 9.34 -0.33 -3.21
C GLU A 8 8.15 -1.27 -3.00
N LEU A 9 8.41 -2.52 -2.58
CA LEU A 9 7.37 -3.48 -2.27
C LEU A 9 6.97 -3.36 -0.81
N ALA A 10 5.68 -3.23 -0.55
CA ALA A 10 5.17 -3.25 0.82
C ALA A 10 5.17 -4.68 1.38
N GLU A 11 5.80 -4.87 2.54
CA GLU A 11 5.67 -6.11 3.28
C GLU A 11 4.24 -6.30 3.82
N LEU A 12 3.80 -7.56 3.90
CA LEU A 12 2.53 -7.91 4.52
C LEU A 12 2.52 -7.50 6.01
N ARG A 13 1.35 -7.11 6.54
CA ARG A 13 1.17 -6.65 7.93
C ARG A 13 2.00 -5.41 8.30
N ARG A 14 2.36 -4.60 7.29
CA ARG A 14 2.89 -3.24 7.46
C ARG A 14 1.86 -2.20 7.11
N CYS A 15 2.17 -0.95 7.43
CA CYS A 15 1.30 0.18 7.15
C CYS A 15 0.86 0.24 5.68
N PRO A 16 1.74 0.15 4.67
CA PRO A 16 1.27 0.27 3.28
C PRO A 16 0.46 -0.91 2.76
N SER A 17 0.49 -2.07 3.42
CA SER A 17 -0.43 -3.19 3.12
C SER A 17 -1.73 -3.14 3.95
N CYS A 18 -1.91 -2.10 4.79
CA CYS A 18 -3.07 -1.94 5.66
C CYS A 18 -4.15 -1.08 5.00
N GLU A 19 -5.41 -1.52 4.99
CA GLU A 19 -6.57 -0.76 4.47
C GLU A 19 -6.60 0.69 4.99
N ARG A 20 -6.26 0.88 6.26
CA ARG A 20 -6.34 2.15 6.99
C ARG A 20 -5.20 3.13 6.67
N TRP A 21 -4.21 2.74 5.90
CA TRP A 21 -3.11 3.62 5.49
C TRP A 21 -3.50 4.40 4.24
N GLY A 22 -3.39 5.73 4.31
CA GLY A 22 -3.83 6.65 3.27
C GLY A 22 -2.71 7.17 2.36
N GLY A 23 -1.59 6.45 2.24
CA GLY A 23 -0.53 6.80 1.28
C GLY A 23 -0.83 6.26 -0.11
N ALA A 24 -0.11 6.77 -1.11
CA ALA A 24 -0.21 6.29 -2.48
C ALA A 24 0.35 4.86 -2.58
N ARG A 25 -0.41 3.99 -3.23
CA ARG A 25 -0.06 2.59 -3.51
C ARG A 25 -0.90 2.07 -4.66
N ARG A 26 -0.42 1.02 -5.31
CA ARG A 26 -1.16 0.26 -6.34
C ARG A 26 -0.83 -1.22 -6.21
N LEU A 27 -1.70 -2.09 -6.71
CA LEU A 27 -1.28 -3.47 -6.95
C LEU A 27 -0.25 -3.53 -8.08
N GLY A 28 0.70 -4.44 -7.91
CA GLY A 28 1.62 -4.84 -8.95
C GLY A 28 0.92 -5.70 -10.01
N ALA A 29 1.64 -5.98 -11.09
CA ALA A 29 1.10 -6.74 -12.23
C ALA A 29 0.69 -8.19 -11.87
N ASP A 30 1.21 -8.73 -10.77
CA ASP A 30 0.83 -10.04 -10.25
C ASP A 30 -0.50 -10.03 -9.46
N GLY A 31 -1.07 -8.85 -9.21
CA GLY A 31 -2.31 -8.66 -8.44
C GLY A 31 -2.16 -8.94 -6.94
N VAL A 32 -0.94 -9.13 -6.44
CA VAL A 32 -0.66 -9.49 -5.03
C VAL A 32 0.34 -8.54 -4.40
N ALA A 33 1.39 -8.17 -5.13
CA ALA A 33 2.37 -7.21 -4.67
C ALA A 33 1.73 -5.83 -4.51
N ILE A 34 2.10 -5.10 -3.47
CA ILE A 34 1.72 -3.71 -3.30
C ILE A 34 2.95 -2.88 -3.58
N GLU A 35 2.86 -2.04 -4.61
CA GLU A 35 3.97 -1.21 -5.09
C GLU A 35 3.81 0.22 -4.60
N LEU A 36 4.90 0.77 -4.09
CA LEU A 36 5.02 2.13 -3.56
C LEU A 36 5.98 2.95 -4.41
N ASP A 37 5.67 4.23 -4.58
CA ASP A 37 6.63 5.21 -5.10
C ASP A 37 7.67 5.51 -4.00
N PRO A 38 8.97 5.24 -4.20
CA PRO A 38 10.00 5.53 -3.21
C PRO A 38 10.11 7.03 -2.86
N ALA A 39 9.69 7.92 -3.75
CA ALA A 39 9.64 9.36 -3.47
C ALA A 39 8.43 9.78 -2.62
N ASN A 40 7.42 8.91 -2.50
CA ASN A 40 6.19 9.15 -1.77
C ASN A 40 5.73 7.90 -1.00
N ASP A 41 6.64 7.30 -0.25
CA ASP A 41 6.48 6.02 0.45
C ASP A 41 5.72 6.13 1.79
N ARG A 42 5.22 7.34 2.12
CA ARG A 42 4.56 7.62 3.40
C ARG A 42 3.09 8.00 3.23
N GLY A 43 2.31 7.58 4.21
CA GLY A 43 0.87 7.82 4.26
C GLY A 43 0.37 8.04 5.68
N ARG A 44 -0.68 8.84 5.82
CA ARG A 44 -1.35 9.06 7.11
C ARG A 44 -2.11 7.79 7.51
N CYS A 45 -2.05 7.42 8.77
CA CYS A 45 -2.93 6.39 9.32
C CYS A 45 -4.33 7.02 9.55
N ASN A 46 -5.32 6.57 8.79
CA ASN A 46 -6.67 7.15 8.83
C ASN A 46 -7.53 6.57 9.96
N GLU A 47 -7.16 5.42 10.51
CA GLU A 47 -7.88 4.74 11.59
C GLU A 47 -6.91 3.83 12.37
N GLY A 48 -7.10 3.69 13.68
CA GLY A 48 -6.32 2.80 14.54
C GLY A 48 -5.37 3.52 15.51
N PRO A 49 -4.41 2.80 16.13
CA PRO A 49 -3.61 3.32 17.24
C PRO A 49 -2.73 4.53 16.91
N TRP A 50 -2.41 4.72 15.62
CA TRP A 50 -1.62 5.85 15.14
C TRP A 50 -2.44 6.84 14.34
N HIS A 51 -3.75 6.89 14.56
CA HIS A 51 -4.66 7.80 13.83
C HIS A 51 -4.07 9.20 13.74
N GLY A 52 -4.02 9.70 12.52
CA GLY A 52 -3.51 11.03 12.21
C GLY A 52 -1.99 11.14 12.02
N SER A 53 -1.21 10.10 12.33
CA SER A 53 0.25 10.09 12.17
C SER A 53 0.69 9.64 10.78
N LEU A 54 1.83 10.18 10.31
CA LEU A 54 2.49 9.74 9.08
C LEU A 54 3.31 8.46 9.31
N ARG A 55 3.17 7.46 8.45
CA ARG A 55 3.84 6.14 8.55
C ARG A 55 4.36 5.68 7.21
N GLY A 56 5.54 5.08 7.22
CA GLY A 56 6.20 4.51 6.04
C GLY A 56 6.20 2.97 6.03
N PRO A 57 6.96 2.36 5.10
CA PRO A 57 6.88 0.93 4.79
C PRO A 57 7.28 -0.01 5.91
N ARG A 58 8.18 0.43 6.79
CA ARG A 58 8.67 -0.38 7.92
C ARG A 58 7.79 -0.27 9.17
N ASN A 59 6.76 0.57 9.16
CA ASN A 59 5.91 0.76 10.33
C ASN A 59 4.78 -0.29 10.40
N ALA A 60 4.37 -0.62 11.62
CA ALA A 60 3.20 -1.44 11.91
C ALA A 60 2.51 -0.96 13.19
N CYS A 61 1.17 -1.05 13.23
CA CYS A 61 0.35 -0.64 14.37
C CYS A 61 -0.20 -1.81 15.19
N GLY A 62 0.04 -3.05 14.76
CA GLY A 62 -0.51 -4.26 15.36
C GLY A 62 -1.99 -4.52 15.05
N GLN A 63 -2.74 -3.55 14.52
CA GLN A 63 -4.14 -3.69 14.10
C GLN A 63 -4.30 -3.64 12.57
N TRP A 64 -3.56 -4.51 11.90
CA TRP A 64 -3.55 -4.59 10.44
C TRP A 64 -4.87 -5.13 9.90
N LYS A 65 -5.39 -4.48 8.86
CA LYS A 65 -6.51 -4.94 8.03
C LYS A 65 -6.02 -5.06 6.59
N PRO A 66 -6.29 -6.15 5.86
CA PRO A 66 -5.83 -6.27 4.48
C PRO A 66 -6.41 -5.16 3.62
N TRP A 67 -5.55 -4.46 2.88
CA TRP A 67 -6.01 -3.56 1.82
C TRP A 67 -6.37 -4.37 0.57
N ILE A 68 -7.47 -3.99 -0.07
CA ILE A 68 -7.92 -4.56 -1.35
C ILE A 68 -8.09 -3.39 -2.31
N GLU A 69 -7.41 -3.44 -3.45
CA GLU A 69 -7.62 -2.46 -4.50
C GLU A 69 -8.95 -2.77 -5.20
N ILE A 70 -9.84 -1.78 -5.23
CA ILE A 70 -11.10 -1.88 -5.97
C ILE A 70 -10.83 -1.34 -7.37
N ALA A 71 -10.54 -2.25 -8.31
CA ALA A 71 -10.50 -1.89 -9.72
C ALA A 71 -11.93 -1.68 -10.24
N PRO A 72 -12.18 -0.67 -11.07
CA PRO A 72 -13.46 -0.54 -11.75
C PRO A 72 -13.73 -1.81 -12.57
N ALA A 73 -14.96 -2.30 -12.52
CA ALA A 73 -15.38 -3.41 -13.38
C ALA A 73 -15.10 -3.00 -14.83
N VAL A 74 -14.34 -3.82 -15.56
CA VAL A 74 -14.17 -3.63 -17.00
C VAL A 74 -15.53 -3.96 -17.63
N GLU A 75 -16.37 -2.95 -17.84
CA GLU A 75 -17.62 -3.10 -18.58
C GLU A 75 -17.24 -3.42 -20.04
N GLY A 76 -17.19 -4.71 -20.34
CA GLY A 76 -16.83 -5.19 -21.68
C GLY A 76 -17.89 -4.81 -22.70
N ARG A 77 -17.46 -4.20 -23.81
CA ARG A 77 -18.06 -4.42 -25.11
C ARG A 77 -16.96 -4.52 -26.17
#